data_AF-A0A7J8HL56-F1
#
_entry.id   AF-A0A7J8HL56-F1
#
_cell.length_a   1.000
_cell.length_b   1.000
_cell.length_c   1.000
_cell.angle_alpha   90.00
_cell.angle_beta   90.00
_cell.angle_gamma   90.00
#
_symmetry.space_group_name_H-M   'P 1'
#
loop_
_entity.id
_entity.type
_entity.pdbx_description
1 polymer ?
#
loop_
_entity_poly.entity_id
_entity_poly.type
_entity_poly.pdbx_seq_one_letter_code
_entity_poly.pdbx_strand_id
1 'polypeptide(L)'
;MASESHESEHPSVTLFRRYLRIRTVHPDPDYGAAVAFLEERARELGLGCQKVEVAPGFVVTVLTWPGTNPKLSSLLLNSHMDVVPVFKVPGGREEAEGRGPPFPQNHPHDLCA
;
A
#
# COMPACT_ATOMS: atom_id res chain seq x y z
N MET A 1 -3.42 14.25 -37.75
CA MET A 1 -4.24 13.49 -36.78
C MET A 1 -3.28 13.01 -35.71
N ALA A 2 -3.35 13.58 -34.52
CA ALA A 2 -2.55 13.13 -33.39
C ALA A 2 -3.11 11.78 -32.93
N SER A 3 -2.31 10.73 -32.96
CA SER A 3 -2.67 9.47 -32.33
C SER A 3 -2.62 9.68 -30.82
N GLU A 4 -3.77 9.70 -30.16
CA GLU A 4 -3.86 9.55 -28.71
C GLU A 4 -3.35 8.15 -28.38
N SER A 5 -2.12 8.05 -27.89
CA SER A 5 -1.63 6.84 -27.24
C SER A 5 -2.35 6.74 -25.91
N HIS A 6 -3.26 5.78 -25.79
CA HIS A 6 -3.84 5.39 -24.51
C HIS A 6 -2.72 4.73 -23.69
N GLU A 7 -2.00 5.50 -22.89
CA GLU A 7 -0.91 4.99 -22.06
C GLU A 7 -1.53 4.19 -20.92
N SER A 8 -1.31 2.87 -20.91
CA SER A 8 -1.75 2.01 -19.82
C SER A 8 -0.99 2.36 -18.54
N GLU A 9 -1.65 2.29 -17.39
CA GLU A 9 -1.03 2.60 -16.10
C GLU A 9 0.18 1.69 -15.85
N HIS A 10 1.29 2.26 -15.40
CA HIS A 10 2.47 1.47 -15.06
C HIS A 10 2.17 0.52 -13.88
N PRO A 11 2.55 -0.76 -13.93
CA PRO A 11 2.20 -1.75 -12.89
C PRO A 11 2.59 -1.34 -11.47
N SER A 12 3.74 -0.66 -11.29
CA SER A 12 4.16 -0.12 -10.00
C SER A 12 3.21 0.95 -9.45
N VAL A 13 2.59 1.75 -10.31
CA VAL A 13 1.58 2.75 -9.92
C VAL A 13 0.31 2.02 -9.50
N THR A 14 -0.12 1.00 -10.24
CA THR A 14 -1.26 0.16 -9.85
C THR A 14 -1.05 -0.49 -8.48
N LEU A 15 0.14 -1.06 -8.24
CA LEU A 15 0.51 -1.67 -6.96
C LEU A 15 0.51 -0.64 -5.82
N PHE A 16 1.11 0.52 -6.06
CA PHE A 16 1.16 1.60 -5.08
C PHE A 16 -0.25 2.11 -4.74
N ARG A 17 -1.10 2.35 -5.74
CA ARG A 17 -2.49 2.73 -5.53
C ARG A 17 -3.27 1.64 -4.80
N ARG A 18 -2.99 0.35 -5.03
CA ARG A 18 -3.61 -0.76 -4.26
C ARG A 18 -3.22 -0.68 -2.79
N TYR A 19 -1.94 -0.42 -2.48
CA TYR A 19 -1.47 -0.27 -1.10
C TYR A 19 -2.06 0.96 -0.41
N LEU A 20 -2.11 2.12 -1.08
CA LEU A 20 -2.69 3.37 -0.54
C LEU A 20 -4.18 3.25 -0.16
N ARG A 21 -4.91 2.30 -0.77
CA ARG A 21 -6.33 2.07 -0.46
C ARG A 21 -6.56 1.29 0.83
N ILE A 22 -5.52 0.66 1.37
CA ILE A 22 -5.60 -0.03 2.65
C ILE A 22 -5.70 1.01 3.75
N ARG A 23 -6.72 0.90 4.60
CA ARG A 23 -7.10 1.94 5.56
C ARG A 23 -6.30 1.83 6.85
N THR A 24 -5.00 2.06 6.77
CA THR A 24 -4.09 2.10 7.93
C THR A 24 -4.12 3.46 8.65
N VAL A 25 -5.29 4.10 8.70
CA VAL A 25 -5.46 5.46 9.25
C VAL A 25 -5.80 5.42 10.74
N HIS A 26 -5.13 6.27 11.53
CA HIS A 26 -5.45 6.45 12.95
C HIS A 26 -6.88 6.99 13.18
N PRO A 27 -7.50 6.71 14.33
CA PRO A 27 -6.97 5.95 15.48
C PRO A 27 -7.17 4.42 15.39
N ASP A 28 -7.87 3.94 14.36
CA ASP A 28 -8.23 2.51 14.21
C ASP A 28 -7.72 1.98 12.85
N PRO A 29 -6.40 1.84 12.70
CA PRO A 29 -5.79 1.40 11.44
C PRO A 29 -6.04 -0.09 11.18
N ASP A 30 -6.35 -0.43 9.94
CA ASP A 30 -6.46 -1.83 9.50
C ASP A 30 -5.07 -2.45 9.27
N TYR A 31 -4.37 -2.74 10.38
CA TYR A 31 -3.07 -3.42 10.36
C TYR A 31 -3.17 -4.81 9.73
N GLY A 32 -4.29 -5.52 9.94
CA GLY A 32 -4.50 -6.87 9.40
C GLY A 32 -4.45 -6.93 7.89
N ALA A 33 -5.18 -6.03 7.20
CA ALA A 33 -5.20 -5.98 5.75
C ALA A 33 -3.83 -5.65 5.15
N ALA A 34 -3.07 -4.74 5.76
CA ALA A 34 -1.76 -4.38 5.25
C ALA A 34 -0.68 -5.43 5.56
N VAL A 35 -0.74 -6.12 6.71
CA VAL A 35 0.10 -7.30 6.95
C VAL A 35 -0.18 -8.37 5.89
N ALA A 36 -1.45 -8.69 5.64
CA ALA A 36 -1.84 -9.68 4.61
C ALA A 36 -1.36 -9.27 3.20
N PHE A 37 -1.45 -7.98 2.86
CA PHE A 37 -0.92 -7.44 1.60
C PHE A 37 0.60 -7.67 1.49
N LEU A 38 1.37 -7.34 2.53
CA LEU A 38 2.82 -7.53 2.52
C LEU A 38 3.22 -9.01 2.47
N GLU A 39 2.47 -9.89 3.13
CA GLU A 39 2.65 -11.34 3.04
C GLU A 39 2.41 -11.87 1.62
N GLU A 40 1.34 -11.42 0.96
CA GLU A 40 1.07 -11.76 -0.44
C GLU A 40 2.20 -11.28 -1.36
N ARG A 41 2.68 -10.04 -1.18
CA ARG A 41 3.81 -9.50 -1.94
C ARG A 41 5.10 -10.29 -1.71
N ALA A 42 5.38 -10.69 -0.47
CA ALA A 42 6.55 -11.51 -0.14
C ALA A 42 6.50 -12.83 -0.90
N ARG A 43 5.34 -13.50 -0.88
CA ARG A 43 5.10 -14.77 -1.59
C ARG A 43 5.31 -14.63 -3.11
N GLU A 44 4.75 -13.59 -3.72
CA GLU A 44 4.88 -13.36 -5.17
C GLU A 44 6.32 -13.05 -5.60
N LEU A 45 7.09 -12.38 -4.74
CA LEU A 45 8.49 -12.03 -5.00
C LEU A 45 9.47 -13.14 -4.59
N GLY A 46 9.00 -14.21 -3.95
CA GLY A 46 9.86 -15.27 -3.42
C GLY A 46 10.74 -14.81 -2.25
N LEU A 47 10.29 -13.82 -1.48
CA LEU A 47 10.99 -13.32 -0.30
C LEU A 47 10.58 -14.09 0.95
N GLY A 48 11.50 -14.24 1.89
CA GLY A 48 11.15 -14.72 3.23
C GLY A 48 10.24 -13.72 3.93
N CYS A 49 9.25 -14.18 4.69
CA CYS A 49 8.33 -13.33 5.43
C CYS A 49 8.25 -13.78 6.89
N GLN A 50 8.52 -12.87 7.82
CA GLN A 50 8.39 -13.09 9.25
C GLN A 50 7.45 -12.06 9.86
N LYS A 51 6.51 -12.52 10.68
CA LYS A 51 5.64 -11.67 11.51
C LYS A 51 6.12 -11.72 12.96
N VAL A 52 6.31 -10.55 13.55
CA VAL A 52 6.70 -10.41 14.96
C VAL A 52 5.65 -9.55 15.65
N GLU A 53 4.83 -10.15 16.49
CA GLU A 53 3.86 -9.42 17.31
C GLU A 53 4.58 -8.83 18.53
N VAL A 54 4.72 -7.50 18.55
CA VAL A 54 5.46 -6.78 19.61
C VAL A 54 4.55 -6.34 20.76
N ALA A 55 3.25 -6.26 20.51
CA ALA A 55 2.17 -6.08 21.46
C ALA A 55 0.88 -6.65 20.85
N PRO A 56 -0.16 -6.98 21.63
CA PRO A 56 -1.40 -7.51 21.10
C PRO A 56 -1.99 -6.65 19.97
N GLY A 57 -2.07 -7.21 18.77
CA GLY A 57 -2.55 -6.51 17.56
C GLY A 57 -1.52 -5.65 16.82
N PHE A 58 -0.29 -5.54 17.32
CA PHE A 58 0.80 -4.77 16.70
C PHE A 58 1.87 -5.70 16.14
N VAL A 59 1.82 -5.91 14.82
CA VAL A 59 2.71 -6.84 14.11
C VAL A 59 3.73 -6.06 13.28
N VAL A 60 5.00 -6.38 13.47
CA VAL A 60 6.09 -5.99 12.58
C VAL A 60 6.27 -7.08 11.53
N THR A 61 6.17 -6.71 10.25
CA THR A 61 6.38 -7.61 9.11
C THR A 61 7.78 -7.39 8.54
N VAL A 62 8.60 -8.44 8.51
CA VAL A 62 9.96 -8.41 7.95
C VAL A 62 9.98 -9.25 6.67
N LEU A 63 10.24 -8.58 5.54
CA LEU A 63 10.50 -9.23 4.25
C LEU A 63 12.01 -9.34 4.03
N THR A 64 12.49 -10.54 3.71
CA THR A 64 13.91 -10.84 3.64
C THR A 64 14.30 -11.32 2.25
N TRP A 65 15.26 -10.61 1.64
CA TRP A 65 16.01 -11.09 0.47
C TRP A 65 17.42 -11.52 0.92
N PRO A 66 17.73 -12.82 0.95
CA PRO A 66 19.05 -13.28 1.37
C PRO A 66 20.15 -12.79 0.43
N GLY A 67 21.17 -12.15 1.00
CA GLY A 67 22.41 -11.85 0.28
C GLY A 67 23.22 -13.12 0.00
N THR A 68 24.19 -13.01 -0.90
CA THR A 68 25.07 -14.13 -1.25
C THR A 68 26.06 -14.50 -0.15
N ASN A 69 26.36 -13.58 0.78
CA ASN A 69 27.26 -13.80 1.91
C ASN A 69 26.56 -13.52 3.25
N PRO A 70 26.15 -14.56 4.01
CA PRO A 70 25.42 -14.39 5.27
C PRO A 70 26.28 -13.87 6.44
N LYS A 71 27.60 -13.70 6.25
CA LYS A 71 28.50 -13.14 7.28
C LYS A 71 28.51 -11.61 7.30
N LEU A 72 28.03 -10.97 6.23
CA LEU A 72 27.89 -9.51 6.18
C LEU A 72 26.65 -9.08 6.95
N SER A 73 26.71 -7.89 7.55
CA SER A 73 25.54 -7.28 8.17
C SER A 73 24.48 -6.97 7.11
N SER A 74 23.21 -7.06 7.52
CA SER A 74 22.07 -6.80 6.63
C SER A 74 21.88 -5.31 6.36
N LEU A 75 21.32 -4.99 5.19
CA LEU A 75 20.74 -3.67 4.92
C LEU A 75 19.26 -3.68 5.32
N LEU A 76 18.85 -2.69 6.11
CA LEU A 76 17.48 -2.58 6.59
C LEU A 76 16.76 -1.43 5.89
N LEU A 77 15.72 -1.76 5.13
CA LEU A 77 14.85 -0.80 4.47
C LEU A 77 13.56 -0.67 5.29
N ASN A 78 13.60 0.21 6.29
CA ASN A 78 12.46 0.43 7.17
C ASN A 78 11.44 1.40 6.57
N SER A 79 10.17 1.11 6.83
CA SER A 79 9.04 2.02 6.64
C SER A 79 8.03 1.80 7.75
N HIS A 80 7.07 2.72 7.88
CA HIS A 80 5.88 2.52 8.69
C HIS A 80 4.66 2.48 7.76
N MET A 81 3.57 1.89 8.25
CA MET A 81 2.37 1.64 7.45
C MET A 81 1.18 2.50 7.89
N ASP A 82 1.20 3.03 9.10
CA ASP A 82 0.15 3.87 9.65
C ASP A 82 0.20 5.30 9.08
N VAL A 83 -0.97 5.89 8.93
CA VAL A 83 -1.14 7.26 8.43
C VAL A 83 -2.03 8.07 9.38
N VAL A 84 -1.84 9.39 9.34
CA VAL A 84 -2.60 10.32 10.18
C VAL A 84 -4.04 10.50 9.68
N PRO A 85 -4.98 10.89 10.55
CA PRO A 85 -6.35 11.18 10.14
C PRO A 85 -6.41 12.34 9.13
N VAL A 86 -7.45 12.31 8.29
CA VAL A 86 -7.76 13.40 7.35
C VAL A 86 -9.03 14.11 7.79
N PHE A 87 -9.05 15.44 7.70
CA PHE A 87 -10.25 16.22 7.97
C PHE A 87 -11.20 16.10 6.78
N LYS A 88 -12.37 15.49 7.00
CA LYS A 88 -13.47 15.58 6.02
C LYS A 88 -14.03 17.00 6.08
N VAL A 89 -13.99 17.73 4.95
CA VAL A 89 -14.63 19.04 4.87
C VAL A 89 -16.16 18.84 4.97
N PRO A 90 -16.84 19.39 5.98
CA PRO A 90 -18.30 19.29 6.08
C PRO A 90 -18.94 20.08 4.93
N GLY A 91 -19.80 19.43 4.13
CA GLY A 91 -20.58 20.12 3.09
C GLY A 91 -20.27 19.78 1.64
N GLY A 92 -19.72 18.58 1.36
CA GLY A 92 -19.94 17.88 0.08
C GLY A 92 -19.58 18.69 -1.17
N ARG A 93 -18.31 19.01 -1.36
CA ARG A 93 -17.75 19.45 -2.64
C ARG A 93 -16.30 18.97 -2.82
N GLU A 94 -16.04 17.68 -2.63
CA GLU A 94 -14.74 17.10 -3.07
C GLU A 94 -14.62 17.19 -4.61
N GLU A 95 -15.73 17.08 -5.34
CA GLU A 95 -15.75 17.24 -6.80
C GLU A 95 -15.47 18.69 -7.28
N ALA A 96 -15.64 19.72 -6.44
CA ALA A 96 -15.54 21.11 -6.88
C ALA A 96 -14.10 21.65 -6.98
N GLU A 97 -13.10 20.93 -6.46
CA GLU A 97 -11.68 21.32 -6.53
C GLU A 97 -10.79 20.29 -7.26
N GLY A 98 -11.38 19.23 -7.84
CA GLY A 98 -10.62 18.15 -8.46
C GLY A 98 -9.80 17.30 -7.48
N ARG A 99 -10.13 17.35 -6.17
CA ARG A 99 -9.47 16.53 -5.15
C ARG A 99 -10.23 15.22 -4.98
N GLY A 100 -9.60 14.11 -5.35
CA GLY A 100 -10.14 12.77 -5.13
C GLY A 100 -10.23 12.39 -3.65
N PRO A 101 -10.98 11.34 -3.31
CA PRO A 101 -11.12 10.88 -1.93
C PRO A 101 -9.76 10.42 -1.34
N PRO A 102 -9.55 10.55 -0.02
CA PRO A 102 -8.29 10.20 0.65
C PRO A 102 -7.95 8.71 0.53
N PHE A 103 -8.97 7.85 0.39
CA PHE A 103 -8.84 6.43 0.09
C PHE A 103 -9.71 6.11 -1.14
N PRO A 104 -9.16 6.21 -2.36
CA PRO A 104 -9.95 6.08 -3.58
C PRO A 104 -10.46 4.66 -3.79
N GLN A 105 -11.77 4.47 -3.89
CA GLN A 105 -12.34 3.18 -4.28
C GLN A 105 -12.26 3.01 -5.80
N ASN A 106 -12.23 1.76 -6.28
CA ASN A 106 -12.37 1.53 -7.71
C ASN A 106 -13.81 1.84 -8.11
N HIS A 107 -13.98 2.67 -9.14
CA HIS A 107 -15.27 2.78 -9.80
C HIS A 107 -15.45 1.57 -10.72
N PRO A 108 -16.68 1.11 -10.98
CA PRO A 108 -16.94 -0.04 -11.84
C PRO A 108 -16.36 0.09 -13.26
N HIS A 109 -15.99 1.31 -13.68
CA HIS A 109 -15.32 1.58 -14.96
C HIS A 109 -13.80 1.33 -14.95
N ASP A 110 -13.16 1.15 -13.79
CA ASP A 110 -11.71 0.92 -13.66
C ASP A 110 -11.30 -0.56 -13.87
N LEU A 111 -12.26 -1.46 -14.12
CA LEU A 111 -12.04 -2.90 -14.30
C LEU A 111 -12.12 -3.37 -15.76
N CYS A 112 -12.33 -2.45 -16.71
CA CYS A 112 -12.26 -2.73 -18.15
C CYS A 112 -11.07 -1.99 -18.77
N ALA A 113 -9.89 -2.59 -18.69
CA ALA A 113 -8.76 -2.36 -19.59
C ALA A 113 -7.89 -3.62 -19.64
#